data_AF-A0A2G9UN88-F1
#
_entry.id   AF-A0A2G9UN88-F1
#
_cell.length_a   1.000
_cell.length_b   1.000
_cell.length_c   1.000
_cell.angle_alpha   90.00
_cell.angle_beta   90.00
_cell.angle_gamma   90.00
#
_symmetry.space_group_name_H-M   'P 1'
#
loop_
_entity.id
_entity.type
_entity.pdbx_description
1 polymer ?
#
loop_
_entity_poly.entity_id
_entity_poly.type
_entity_poly.pdbx_seq_one_letter_code
_entity_poly.pdbx_strand_id
1 'polypeptide(L)'
;MVINEYKGSNHPIMSLHERVLSVLAYKPVNEVVIGAPYNVTDDIIDRFNISIVCQGSRVPHHNHMGPDPFEAPKRRGMYREVDSKSDMTTEKIIQRIIEHR
;
A
#
# COMPACT_ATOMS: atom_id res chain seq x y z
N MET A 1 -7.33 12.71 1.03
CA MET A 1 -8.69 12.16 0.83
C MET A 1 -8.64 11.36 -0.46
N VAL A 2 -8.26 10.08 -0.38
CA VAL A 2 -7.84 9.27 -1.55
C VAL A 2 -8.30 7.82 -1.35
N ILE A 3 -8.11 7.25 -0.15
CA ILE A 3 -8.44 5.83 0.10
C ILE A 3 -9.95 5.55 0.08
N ASN A 4 -10.79 6.41 0.67
CA ASN A 4 -12.25 6.22 0.63
C ASN A 4 -12.78 6.23 -0.81
N GLU A 5 -12.20 7.05 -1.67
CA GLU A 5 -12.61 7.17 -3.08
C GLU A 5 -12.47 5.84 -3.85
N TYR A 6 -11.44 5.04 -3.56
CA TYR A 6 -11.18 3.79 -4.27
C TYR A 6 -11.58 2.52 -3.53
N LYS A 7 -11.69 2.57 -2.20
CA LYS A 7 -12.18 1.44 -1.37
C LYS A 7 -13.67 1.54 -1.08
N GLY A 8 -14.25 2.73 -1.11
CA GLY A 8 -15.64 2.99 -0.71
C GLY A 8 -15.90 2.73 0.78
N SER A 9 -17.18 2.78 1.15
CA SER A 9 -17.67 2.47 2.51
C SER A 9 -17.00 3.33 3.60
N ASN A 10 -17.00 2.85 4.85
CA ASN A 10 -16.33 3.51 5.99
C ASN A 10 -14.80 3.28 6.00
N HIS A 11 -14.17 3.04 4.84
CA HIS A 11 -12.72 2.91 4.76
C HIS A 11 -12.03 4.29 4.70
N PRO A 12 -10.79 4.40 5.20
CA PRO A 12 -10.09 3.38 5.99
C PRO A 12 -10.68 3.27 7.41
N ILE A 13 -10.72 2.05 7.96
CA ILE A 13 -11.20 1.78 9.34
C ILE A 13 -10.31 2.50 10.37
N MET A 14 -9.02 2.61 10.08
CA MET A 14 -8.03 3.32 10.89
C MET A 14 -7.67 4.65 10.23
N SER A 15 -7.58 5.71 11.03
CA SER A 15 -7.08 7.02 10.62
C SER A 15 -5.64 6.94 10.09
N LEU A 16 -5.17 7.99 9.41
CA LEU A 16 -3.79 8.05 8.91
C LEU A 16 -2.77 7.90 10.05
N HIS A 17 -2.98 8.56 11.18
CA HIS A 17 -2.08 8.51 12.33
C HIS A 17 -1.99 7.10 12.92
N GLU A 18 -3.13 6.41 13.09
CA GLU A 18 -3.16 5.05 13.62
C GLU A 18 -2.46 4.05 12.68
N ARG A 19 -2.60 4.23 11.36
CA ARG A 19 -1.90 3.40 10.37
C ARG A 19 -0.39 3.63 10.41
N VAL A 20 0.06 4.87 10.53
CA VAL A 20 1.48 5.19 10.65
C VAL A 20 2.07 4.53 11.89
N LEU A 21 1.42 4.64 13.05
CA LEU A 21 1.86 3.99 14.29
C LEU A 21 1.92 2.47 14.16
N SER A 22 0.93 1.87 13.48
CA SER A 22 0.87 0.43 13.27
C SER A 22 2.00 -0.09 12.37
N VAL A 23 2.35 0.66 11.33
CA VAL A 23 3.46 0.31 10.41
C VAL A 23 4.82 0.51 11.10
N LEU A 24 4.99 1.59 11.88
CA LEU A 24 6.23 1.83 12.64
C LEU A 24 6.47 0.78 13.74
N ALA A 25 5.42 0.16 14.28
CA ALA A 25 5.56 -0.92 15.24
C ALA A 25 6.09 -2.24 14.61
N TYR A 26 6.15 -2.34 13.28
CA TYR A 26 6.61 -3.53 12.58
C TYR A 26 8.14 -3.56 12.47
N LYS A 27 8.79 -4.55 13.10
CA LYS A 27 10.26 -4.65 13.26
C LYS A 27 11.10 -4.36 12.00
N PRO A 28 10.75 -4.84 10.79
CA PRO A 28 11.54 -4.58 9.58
C PRO A 28 11.42 -3.16 9.01
N VAL A 29 10.50 -2.33 9.52
CA VAL A 29 10.30 -0.96 9.03
C VAL A 29 11.23 0.00 9.78
N ASN A 30 12.02 0.77 9.04
CA ASN A 30 12.86 1.82 9.59
C ASN A 30 12.18 3.19 9.55
N GLU A 31 11.52 3.51 8.43
CA GLU A 31 10.91 4.82 8.20
C GLU A 31 9.57 4.71 7.46
N VAL A 32 8.71 5.70 7.66
CA VAL A 32 7.40 5.79 7.01
C VAL A 32 7.21 7.18 6.43
N VAL A 33 6.93 7.27 5.13
CA VAL A 33 6.57 8.53 4.46
C VAL A 33 5.08 8.82 4.66
N ILE A 34 4.78 9.84 5.47
CA ILE A 34 3.39 10.25 5.73
C ILE A 34 2.89 11.08 4.55
N GLY A 35 1.74 10.70 3.99
CA GLY A 35 1.14 11.41 2.86
C GLY A 35 1.86 11.15 1.53
N ALA A 36 2.48 9.98 1.38
CA ALA A 36 3.04 9.55 0.10
C ALA A 36 1.97 9.61 -1.01
N PRO A 37 2.33 10.10 -2.21
CA PRO A 37 1.41 10.11 -3.34
C PRO A 37 1.13 8.69 -3.82
N TYR A 38 0.02 8.53 -4.56
CA TYR A 38 -0.40 7.23 -5.06
C TYR A 38 0.55 6.64 -6.12
N ASN A 39 1.02 7.49 -7.04
CA ASN A 39 1.97 7.09 -8.08
C ASN A 39 3.41 7.23 -7.57
N VAL A 40 4.24 6.23 -7.84
CA VAL A 40 5.68 6.27 -7.59
C VAL A 40 6.34 6.98 -8.77
N THR A 41 6.76 8.23 -8.56
CA THR A 41 7.39 9.07 -9.58
C THR A 41 8.91 8.99 -9.54
N ASP A 42 9.57 9.36 -10.65
CA ASP A 42 11.03 9.49 -10.72
C ASP A 42 11.58 10.43 -9.63
N ASP A 43 10.91 11.55 -9.36
CA ASP A 43 11.29 12.50 -8.31
C ASP A 43 11.38 11.84 -6.92
N ILE A 44 10.43 10.99 -6.57
CA ILE A 44 10.42 10.28 -5.28
C ILE A 44 11.55 9.26 -5.24
N ILE A 45 11.77 8.53 -6.34
CA ILE A 45 12.86 7.55 -6.45
C ILE A 45 14.21 8.24 -6.23
N ASP A 46 14.43 9.38 -6.88
CA ASP A 46 15.69 10.12 -6.80
C ASP A 46 15.85 10.81 -5.43
N ARG A 47 14.78 11.44 -4.92
CA ARG A 47 14.79 12.15 -3.63
C ARG A 47 15.09 11.25 -2.44
N PHE A 48 14.57 10.02 -2.45
CA PHE A 48 14.78 9.03 -1.39
C PHE A 48 15.88 8.01 -1.72
N ASN A 49 16.56 8.17 -2.87
CA ASN A 49 17.60 7.24 -3.35
C ASN A 49 17.14 5.77 -3.32
N ILE A 50 15.95 5.51 -3.87
CA ILE A 50 15.30 4.20 -3.82
C ILE A 50 15.99 3.24 -4.78
N SER A 51 16.45 2.09 -4.25
CA SER A 51 17.09 1.04 -5.07
C SER A 51 16.10 -0.01 -5.58
N ILE A 52 15.03 -0.29 -4.82
CA ILE A 52 14.04 -1.34 -5.11
C ILE A 52 12.66 -0.85 -4.71
N VAL A 53 11.66 -1.11 -5.56
CA VAL A 53 10.24 -0.92 -5.26
C VAL A 53 9.55 -2.28 -5.27
N CYS A 54 8.94 -2.65 -4.15
CA CYS A 54 8.27 -3.94 -4.00
C CYS A 54 6.75 -3.79 -3.88
N GLN A 55 6.00 -4.72 -4.49
CA GLN A 55 4.55 -4.84 -4.35
C GLN A 55 4.15 -6.28 -4.03
N GLY A 56 3.12 -6.46 -3.20
CA GLY A 56 2.55 -7.78 -2.93
C GLY A 56 1.79 -8.34 -4.12
N SER A 57 2.01 -9.61 -4.49
CA SER A 57 1.39 -10.22 -5.68
C SER A 57 -0.05 -10.73 -5.48
N ARG A 58 -0.47 -10.96 -4.23
CA ARG A 58 -1.74 -11.67 -3.93
C ARG A 58 -2.99 -10.81 -4.00
N VAL A 59 -2.87 -9.53 -3.67
CA VAL A 59 -4.01 -8.61 -3.70
C VAL A 59 -3.82 -7.74 -4.93
N PRO A 60 -4.65 -7.91 -5.98
CA PRO A 60 -4.55 -7.06 -7.15
C PRO A 60 -4.73 -5.60 -6.73
N HIS A 61 -3.96 -4.72 -7.37
CA HIS A 61 -4.08 -3.31 -7.09
C HIS A 61 -5.49 -2.83 -7.41
N HIS A 62 -5.96 -1.80 -6.70
CA HIS A 62 -7.26 -1.21 -6.99
C HIS A 62 -7.31 -0.85 -8.48
N ASN A 63 -8.36 -1.31 -9.17
CA ASN A 63 -8.55 -1.06 -10.58
C ASN A 63 -8.93 0.41 -10.76
N HIS A 64 -7.91 1.25 -10.67
CA HIS A 64 -8.00 2.66 -10.89
C HIS A 64 -7.99 2.88 -12.39
N MET A 65 -8.90 3.70 -12.90
CA MET A 65 -8.94 4.09 -14.32
C MET A 65 -7.78 5.04 -14.70
N GLY A 66 -6.67 4.98 -13.97
CA GLY A 66 -5.50 5.85 -14.09
C GLY A 66 -4.26 5.08 -14.57
N PRO A 67 -3.15 5.81 -14.80
CA PRO A 67 -1.88 5.21 -15.20
C PRO A 67 -1.35 4.25 -14.12
N ASP A 68 -0.56 3.26 -14.53
CA ASP A 68 0.08 2.31 -13.63
C ASP A 68 0.93 3.07 -12.59
N PRO A 69 0.62 3.01 -11.28
CA PRO A 69 1.35 3.75 -10.26
C PRO A 69 2.82 3.28 -10.13
N PHE A 70 3.18 2.14 -10.72
CA PHE A 70 4.53 1.59 -10.73
C PHE A 70 5.23 1.74 -12.09
N GLU A 71 4.74 2.58 -13.00
CA GLU A 71 5.34 2.78 -14.32
C GLU A 71 6.82 3.20 -14.24
N ALA A 72 7.15 4.23 -13.44
CA ALA A 72 8.53 4.69 -13.29
C ALA A 72 9.49 3.62 -12.73
N PRO A 73 9.19 2.92 -11.62
CA PRO A 73 10.08 1.87 -11.13
C PRO A 73 10.17 0.65 -12.06
N LYS A 74 9.11 0.33 -12.82
CA LYS A 74 9.16 -0.71 -13.87
C LYS A 74 10.08 -0.30 -15.00
N ARG A 75 9.95 0.94 -15.51
CA ARG A 75 10.81 1.51 -16.55
C ARG A 75 12.28 1.54 -16.15
N ARG A 76 12.58 1.77 -14.86
CA ARG A 76 13.95 1.75 -14.32
C ARG A 76 14.46 0.35 -13.91
N GLY A 77 13.68 -0.72 -14.12
CA GLY A 77 14.11 -2.10 -13.83
C GLY A 77 14.21 -2.46 -12.33
N MET A 78 13.67 -1.62 -11.44
CA MET A 78 13.76 -1.75 -9.98
C MET A 78 12.48 -2.26 -9.31
N TYR A 79 11.40 -2.48 -10.08
CA TYR A 79 10.17 -3.06 -9.59
C TYR A 79 10.30 -4.57 -9.30
N ARG A 80 9.76 -5.03 -8.19
CA ARG A 80 9.73 -6.45 -7.78
C ARG A 80 8.36 -6.82 -7.20
N GLU A 81 7.86 -7.99 -7.56
CA GLU A 81 6.70 -8.57 -6.90
C GLU A 81 7.13 -9.54 -5.81
N VAL A 82 6.43 -9.52 -4.68
CA VAL A 82 6.71 -10.37 -3.52
C VAL A 82 5.46 -11.14 -3.13
N ASP A 83 5.56 -12.48 -3.09
CA ASP A 83 4.49 -13.31 -2.54
C ASP A 83 4.57 -13.36 -1.01
N SER A 84 3.60 -12.75 -0.34
CA SER A 84 3.48 -12.75 1.12
C SER A 84 3.09 -14.11 1.69
N LYS A 85 2.64 -15.06 0.85
CA LYS A 85 2.07 -16.35 1.25
C LYS A 85 0.80 -16.25 2.11
N SER A 86 0.22 -15.06 2.24
CA SER A 86 -0.96 -14.79 3.05
C SER A 86 -2.09 -14.25 2.18
N ASP A 87 -3.28 -14.84 2.31
CA ASP A 87 -4.50 -14.39 1.66
C ASP A 87 -5.34 -13.46 2.56
N MET A 88 -4.81 -13.05 3.72
CA MET A 88 -5.50 -12.17 4.67
C MET A 88 -5.67 -10.75 4.09
N THR A 89 -6.89 -10.23 4.14
CA THR A 89 -7.21 -8.85 3.73
C THR A 89 -8.00 -8.13 4.82
N THR A 90 -8.06 -6.80 4.74
CA THR A 90 -8.87 -5.99 5.67
C THR A 90 -10.35 -6.40 5.61
N GLU A 91 -10.86 -6.72 4.42
CA GLU A 91 -12.23 -7.18 4.21
C GLU A 91 -12.49 -8.53 4.91
N LYS A 92 -11.54 -9.48 4.81
CA LYS A 92 -11.64 -10.78 5.52
C LYS A 92 -11.62 -10.60 7.04
N ILE A 93 -10.83 -9.66 7.56
CA ILE A 93 -10.81 -9.35 8.99
C ILE A 93 -12.17 -8.80 9.43
N ILE A 94 -12.74 -7.85 8.67
CA ILE A 94 -14.07 -7.28 8.96
C ILE A 94 -15.13 -8.39 8.96
N GLN A 95 -15.14 -9.26 7.94
CA GLN A 95 -16.08 -10.36 7.85
C GLN A 95 -15.98 -11.30 9.06
N ARG A 96 -14.76 -11.71 9.45
CA ARG A 96 -14.54 -12.58 10.62
C ARG A 96 -15.04 -11.95 11.91
N ILE A 97 -14.87 -10.65 12.09
CA ILE A 97 -15.36 -9.93 13.28
C ILE A 97 -16.90 -9.93 13.30
N ILE A 98 -17.55 -9.72 12.15
CA ILE A 98 -19.02 -9.72 12.06
C ILE A 98 -19.59 -11.12 12.32
N GLU A 99 -18.94 -12.18 11.81
CA GLU A 99 -19.37 -13.57 12.00
C GLU A 99 -19.30 -14.04 13.47
N HIS A 100 -18.43 -13.44 14.29
CA HIS A 100 -18.27 -13.75 15.71
C HIS A 100 -18.94 -12.73 16.63
N ARG A 101 -19.87 -11.93 16.10
CA ARG A 101 -20.62 -10.90 16.83
C ARG A 101 -22.02 -11.37 17.16
#